data_AF-A0A949G0Z9-F1
#
_entry.id   AF-A0A949G0Z9-F1
#
_cell.length_a   1.000
_cell.length_b   1.000
_cell.length_c   1.000
_cell.angle_alpha   90.00
_cell.angle_beta   90.00
_cell.angle_gamma   90.00
#
_symmetry.space_group_name_H-M   'P 1'
#
loop_
_entity.id
_entity.type
_entity.pdbx_description
1 polymer ?
#
loop_
_entity_poly.entity_id
_entity_poly.type
_entity_poly.pdbx_seq_one_letter_code
_entity_poly.pdbx_strand_id
1 'polypeptide(L)'
;MSVQPAQPAVTITFDCTPLRGVPRLDIPLDASPVFRARLERMQRAVARHGTRNSYYLTNGSCMFRFTNDPASGWVQFGIEGTVLTDELDRKTVGSDLDIRLEKETCDWLTQPAVQWLALSAKHAVEVEFDRFIAAGDLSRALERLAREQAASDAAGGFVGMNL
;
A
#
# COMPACT_ATOMS: atom_id res chain seq x y z
N MET A 1 -17.76 -28.44 -19.15
CA MET A 1 -17.27 -27.07 -19.33
C MET A 1 -17.24 -26.40 -17.97
N SER A 2 -16.06 -26.23 -17.38
CA SER A 2 -15.90 -25.56 -16.09
C SER A 2 -16.07 -24.07 -16.31
N VAL A 3 -17.10 -23.47 -15.72
CA VAL A 3 -17.26 -22.00 -15.71
C VAL A 3 -16.14 -21.46 -14.82
N GLN A 4 -15.11 -20.86 -15.41
CA GLN A 4 -14.13 -20.11 -14.63
C GLN A 4 -14.85 -18.93 -13.97
N PRO A 5 -14.60 -18.63 -12.69
CA PRO A 5 -15.19 -17.47 -12.04
C PRO A 5 -14.78 -16.21 -12.80
N ALA A 6 -15.76 -15.33 -13.07
CA ALA A 6 -15.51 -14.06 -13.72
C ALA A 6 -14.51 -13.26 -12.87
N GLN A 7 -13.42 -12.82 -13.51
CA GLN A 7 -12.45 -11.96 -12.83
C GLN A 7 -13.08 -10.60 -12.54
N PRO A 8 -12.79 -9.97 -11.40
CA PRO A 8 -13.35 -8.66 -11.09
C PRO A 8 -12.86 -7.61 -12.10
N ALA A 9 -13.72 -6.64 -12.39
CA ALA A 9 -13.40 -5.53 -13.30
C ALA A 9 -12.30 -4.61 -12.74
N VAL A 10 -12.18 -4.56 -11.40
CA VAL A 10 -11.13 -3.84 -10.67
C VAL A 10 -10.51 -4.79 -9.66
N THR A 11 -9.19 -4.97 -9.74
CA THR A 11 -8.42 -5.76 -8.76
C THR A 11 -7.44 -4.84 -8.05
N ILE A 12 -7.47 -4.83 -6.72
CA ILE A 12 -6.58 -4.00 -5.89
C ILE A 12 -5.85 -4.88 -4.88
N THR A 13 -4.54 -4.65 -4.73
CA THR A 13 -3.72 -5.26 -3.69
C THR A 13 -2.78 -4.22 -3.10
N PHE A 14 -2.45 -4.31 -1.82
CA PHE A 14 -1.43 -3.48 -1.18
C PHE A 14 -0.99 -4.11 0.15
N ASP A 15 0.21 -3.75 0.58
CA ASP A 15 0.63 -3.89 1.98
C ASP A 15 0.34 -2.59 2.72
N CYS A 16 -0.10 -2.68 3.97
CA CYS A 16 -0.42 -1.53 4.80
C CYS A 16 0.44 -1.49 6.07
N THR A 17 1.11 -0.36 6.30
CA THR A 17 1.88 -0.07 7.52
C THR A 17 1.26 1.12 8.26
N PRO A 18 0.67 0.91 9.45
CA PRO A 18 0.21 2.01 10.31
C PRO A 18 1.39 2.84 10.81
N LEU A 19 1.38 4.15 10.52
CA LEU A 19 2.54 5.01 10.82
C LEU A 19 2.76 5.22 12.33
N ARG A 20 1.70 5.11 13.16
CA ARG A 20 1.80 5.10 14.63
C ARG A 20 2.60 3.94 15.20
N GLY A 21 2.70 2.84 14.46
CA GLY A 21 3.36 1.62 14.90
C GLY A 21 4.83 1.56 14.53
N VAL A 22 5.38 2.60 13.89
CA VAL A 22 6.77 2.61 13.43
C VAL A 22 7.66 3.21 14.53
N PRO A 23 8.47 2.41 15.25
CA PRO A 23 9.14 2.85 16.47
C PRO A 23 10.31 3.82 16.19
N ARG A 24 11.08 3.56 15.12
CA ARG A 24 12.13 4.44 14.61
C ARG A 24 12.19 4.30 13.10
N LEU A 25 12.21 5.45 12.42
CA LEU A 25 12.42 5.52 10.97
C LEU A 25 13.88 5.78 10.62
N ASP A 26 14.79 5.71 11.60
CA ASP A 26 16.22 5.89 11.37
C ASP A 26 16.71 4.92 10.30
N ILE A 27 17.43 5.44 9.31
CA ILE A 27 17.91 4.65 8.19
C ILE A 27 19.26 4.07 8.58
N PRO A 28 19.41 2.73 8.62
CA PRO A 28 20.70 2.11 8.87
C PRO A 28 21.75 2.55 7.84
N LEU A 29 22.99 2.73 8.28
CA LEU A 29 24.10 3.12 7.40
C LEU A 29 24.35 2.09 6.29
N ASP A 30 24.11 0.82 6.62
CA ASP A 30 24.22 -0.37 5.76
C ASP A 30 22.93 -0.71 5.00
N ALA A 31 21.88 0.12 5.11
CA ALA A 31 20.63 -0.10 4.38
C ALA A 31 20.86 -0.15 2.86
N SER A 32 20.26 -1.16 2.21
CA SER A 32 20.23 -1.22 0.74
C SER A 32 19.55 0.04 0.16
N PRO A 33 19.92 0.48 -1.06
CA PRO A 33 19.34 1.67 -1.66
C PRO A 33 17.79 1.64 -1.74
N VAL A 34 17.22 0.47 -2.03
CA VAL A 34 15.77 0.27 -2.11
C VAL A 34 15.10 0.42 -0.74
N PHE A 35 15.70 -0.19 0.29
CA PHE A 35 15.18 -0.10 1.65
C PHE A 35 15.30 1.33 2.20
N ARG A 36 16.44 1.99 1.95
CA ARG A 36 16.67 3.40 2.28
C ARG A 36 15.61 4.30 1.64
N ALA A 37 15.38 4.18 0.33
CA ALA A 37 14.37 4.99 -0.37
C ALA A 37 12.94 4.74 0.16
N ARG A 38 12.63 3.52 0.60
CA ARG A 38 11.34 3.21 1.26
C ARG A 38 11.23 3.93 2.60
N LEU A 39 12.25 3.84 3.46
CA LEU A 39 12.26 4.53 4.75
C LEU A 39 12.19 6.06 4.59
N GLU A 40 12.93 6.65 3.64
CA GLU A 40 12.86 8.09 3.34
C GLU A 40 11.45 8.53 2.91
N ARG A 41 10.74 7.69 2.17
CA ARG A 41 9.35 7.96 1.79
C ARG A 41 8.40 7.88 2.98
N MET A 42 8.56 6.89 3.86
CA MET A 42 7.80 6.80 5.10
C MET A 42 8.10 7.97 6.06
N GLN A 43 9.36 8.41 6.17
CA GLN A 43 9.75 9.62 6.92
C GLN A 43 9.04 10.86 6.38
N ARG A 44 9.02 11.04 5.06
CA ARG A 44 8.29 12.15 4.42
C ARG A 44 6.80 12.07 4.70
N ALA A 45 6.21 10.88 4.65
CA ALA A 45 4.80 10.68 4.99
C ALA A 45 4.51 11.09 6.44
N VAL A 46 5.32 10.65 7.39
CA VAL A 46 5.19 11.03 8.81
C VAL A 46 5.38 12.53 9.01
N ALA A 47 6.38 13.14 8.36
CA ALA A 47 6.62 14.57 8.47
C ALA A 47 5.45 15.39 7.91
N ARG A 48 4.80 14.91 6.84
CA ARG A 48 3.71 15.62 6.16
C ARG A 48 2.35 15.44 6.83
N HIS A 49 2.04 14.22 7.27
CA HIS A 49 0.69 13.83 7.70
C HIS A 49 0.59 13.44 9.18
N GLY A 50 1.74 13.29 9.86
CA GLY A 50 1.81 12.73 11.19
C GLY A 50 1.67 11.21 11.19
N THR A 51 1.58 10.63 12.39
CA THR A 51 1.52 9.17 12.59
C THR A 51 0.12 8.68 12.95
N ARG A 52 -0.72 9.56 13.51
CA ARG A 52 -2.07 9.23 13.94
C ARG A 52 -3.02 9.17 12.73
N ASN A 53 -3.91 8.16 12.71
CA ASN A 53 -4.90 7.94 11.64
C ASN A 53 -4.29 7.92 10.21
N SER A 54 -2.99 7.63 10.11
CA SER A 54 -2.21 7.66 8.87
C SER A 54 -1.60 6.30 8.59
N TYR A 55 -1.79 5.82 7.36
CA TYR A 55 -1.44 4.48 6.93
C TYR A 55 -0.65 4.53 5.64
N TYR A 56 0.54 3.92 5.64
CA TYR A 56 1.40 3.90 4.48
C TYR A 56 1.17 2.62 3.67
N LEU A 57 0.81 2.78 2.39
CA LEU A 57 0.61 1.69 1.45
C LEU A 57 1.88 1.47 0.64
N THR A 58 2.29 0.19 0.52
CA THR A 58 3.41 -0.24 -0.33
C THR A 58 3.04 -1.45 -1.15
N ASN A 59 3.81 -1.73 -2.21
CA ASN A 59 3.54 -2.83 -3.14
C ASN A 59 2.09 -2.80 -3.66
N GLY A 60 1.54 -1.58 -3.79
CA GLY A 60 0.17 -1.37 -4.19
C GLY A 60 0.00 -1.59 -5.69
N SER A 61 -1.09 -2.23 -6.08
CA SER A 61 -1.46 -2.43 -7.48
C SER A 61 -2.96 -2.22 -7.64
N CYS A 62 -3.36 -1.55 -8.72
CA CYS A 62 -4.76 -1.41 -9.13
C CYS A 62 -4.84 -1.73 -10.63
N MET A 63 -5.58 -2.79 -10.95
CA MET A 63 -5.79 -3.23 -12.33
C MET A 63 -7.23 -2.95 -12.75
N PHE A 64 -7.39 -2.24 -13.87
CA PHE A 64 -8.68 -2.07 -14.54
C PHE A 64 -8.76 -2.99 -15.75
N ARG A 65 -9.86 -3.71 -15.89
CA ARG A 65 -10.18 -4.52 -17.07
C ARG A 65 -11.33 -3.90 -17.86
N PHE A 66 -11.10 -3.64 -19.13
CA PHE A 66 -12.07 -3.04 -20.06
C PHE A 66 -12.67 -4.05 -21.04
N THR A 67 -12.05 -5.22 -21.16
CA THR A 67 -12.57 -6.32 -21.97
C THR A 67 -12.60 -7.63 -21.19
N ASN A 68 -13.30 -8.62 -21.73
CA ASN A 68 -13.38 -9.96 -21.16
C ASN A 68 -12.21 -10.86 -21.58
N ASP A 69 -11.31 -10.37 -22.44
CA ASP A 69 -10.11 -11.11 -22.84
C ASP A 69 -9.02 -10.93 -21.76
N PRO A 70 -8.51 -12.00 -21.13
CA PRO A 70 -7.44 -11.86 -20.13
C PRO A 70 -6.12 -11.33 -20.72
N ALA A 71 -5.90 -11.46 -22.03
CA ALA A 71 -4.67 -11.06 -22.71
C ALA A 71 -4.70 -9.62 -23.24
N SER A 72 -5.86 -8.96 -23.32
CA SER A 72 -6.01 -7.64 -23.94
C SER A 72 -7.00 -6.75 -23.21
N GLY A 73 -6.84 -5.43 -23.32
CA GLY A 73 -7.83 -4.49 -22.80
C GLY A 73 -7.81 -4.34 -21.29
N TRP A 74 -6.63 -4.23 -20.69
CA TRP A 74 -6.45 -3.90 -19.29
C TRP A 74 -5.24 -2.99 -19.05
N VAL A 75 -5.26 -2.29 -17.92
CA VAL A 75 -4.15 -1.45 -17.43
C VAL A 75 -3.88 -1.76 -15.96
N GLN A 76 -2.62 -1.63 -15.56
CA GLN A 76 -2.18 -1.80 -14.18
C GLN A 76 -1.43 -0.55 -13.71
N PHE A 77 -1.85 -0.02 -12.58
CA PHE A 77 -1.18 1.06 -11.87
C PHE A 77 -0.44 0.54 -10.64
N GLY A 78 0.79 0.99 -10.45
CA GLY A 78 1.51 0.88 -9.19
C GLY A 78 1.10 2.00 -8.25
N ILE A 79 0.94 1.68 -6.97
CA ILE A 79 0.47 2.59 -5.92
C ILE A 79 1.40 2.53 -4.72
N GLU A 80 1.79 3.71 -4.24
CA GLU A 80 2.51 3.87 -2.99
C GLU A 80 2.18 5.22 -2.36
N GLY A 81 2.09 5.31 -1.03
CA GLY A 81 1.82 6.58 -0.36
C GLY A 81 0.99 6.44 0.89
N THR A 82 0.32 7.52 1.30
CA THR A 82 -0.38 7.59 2.59
C THR A 82 -1.89 7.69 2.41
N VAL A 83 -2.63 6.88 3.15
CA VAL A 83 -4.09 7.01 3.34
C VAL A 83 -4.36 7.56 4.73
N LEU A 84 -5.29 8.51 4.81
CA LEU A 84 -5.70 9.21 6.03
C LEU A 84 -7.13 8.79 6.36
N THR A 85 -7.38 8.53 7.64
CA THR A 85 -8.69 8.11 8.13
C THR A 85 -9.29 9.12 9.11
N ASP A 86 -10.57 8.94 9.40
CA ASP A 86 -11.22 9.65 10.50
C ASP A 86 -10.60 9.29 11.86
N GLU A 87 -11.01 10.01 12.91
CA GLU A 87 -10.43 9.87 14.25
C GLU A 87 -10.61 8.46 14.84
N LEU A 88 -11.57 7.68 14.33
CA LEU A 88 -11.94 6.35 14.80
C LEU A 88 -11.37 5.23 13.93
N ASP A 89 -10.54 5.54 12.93
CA ASP A 89 -9.98 4.59 11.96
C ASP A 89 -11.07 3.78 11.25
N ARG A 90 -12.22 4.39 10.90
CA ARG A 90 -13.36 3.70 10.27
C ARG A 90 -13.50 3.96 8.79
N LYS A 91 -13.04 5.12 8.34
CA LYS A 91 -13.23 5.58 6.97
C LYS A 91 -12.10 6.48 6.51
N THR A 92 -11.75 6.35 5.24
CA THR A 92 -10.81 7.20 4.53
C THR A 92 -11.40 8.60 4.37
N VAL A 93 -10.63 9.61 4.78
CA VAL A 93 -10.97 11.04 4.64
C VAL A 93 -10.08 11.75 3.62
N GLY A 94 -9.01 11.11 3.19
CA GLY A 94 -8.15 11.59 2.12
C GLY A 94 -6.94 10.69 1.91
N SER A 95 -6.16 11.00 0.87
CA SER A 95 -4.94 10.27 0.57
C SER A 95 -3.93 11.12 -0.21
N ASP A 96 -2.66 10.80 0.00
CA ASP A 96 -1.48 11.33 -0.68
C ASP A 96 -0.76 10.13 -1.31
N LEU A 97 -1.28 9.70 -2.45
CA LEU A 97 -0.83 8.53 -3.20
C LEU A 97 -0.06 8.95 -4.45
N ASP A 98 1.08 8.33 -4.66
CA ASP A 98 1.79 8.29 -5.93
C ASP A 98 1.26 7.11 -6.74
N ILE A 99 0.69 7.41 -7.91
CA ILE A 99 0.01 6.45 -8.77
C ILE A 99 0.63 6.53 -10.16
N ARG A 100 1.15 5.42 -10.65
CA ARG A 100 1.91 5.37 -11.91
C ARG A 100 1.45 4.21 -12.76
N LEU A 101 1.25 4.46 -14.06
CA LEU A 101 0.98 3.39 -15.00
C LEU A 101 2.22 2.49 -15.09
N GLU A 102 2.07 1.20 -14.80
CA GLU A 102 3.16 0.22 -14.86
C GLU A 102 3.08 -0.65 -16.11
N LYS A 103 1.87 -1.09 -16.46
CA LYS A 103 1.62 -2.01 -17.58
C LYS A 103 0.28 -1.72 -18.23
N GLU A 104 0.19 -1.99 -19.51
CA GLU A 104 -1.05 -1.88 -20.30
C GLU A 104 -1.05 -2.88 -21.45
N THR A 105 -2.23 -3.16 -21.98
CA THR A 105 -2.47 -3.98 -23.19
C THR A 105 -3.48 -3.34 -24.14
N CYS A 106 -3.70 -2.04 -23.99
CA CYS A 106 -4.66 -1.23 -24.72
C CYS A 106 -3.90 -0.37 -25.73
N ASP A 107 -3.83 -0.80 -26.99
CA ASP A 107 -3.23 -0.02 -28.08
C ASP A 107 -4.01 1.28 -28.39
N TRP A 108 -5.25 1.39 -27.87
CA TRP A 108 -6.07 2.61 -27.90
C TRP A 108 -5.94 3.51 -26.65
N LEU A 109 -5.02 3.21 -25.72
CA LEU A 109 -4.85 4.01 -24.50
C LEU A 109 -4.20 5.36 -24.79
N THR A 110 -4.90 6.45 -24.48
CA THR A 110 -4.41 7.81 -24.68
C THR A 110 -3.91 8.42 -23.38
N GLN A 111 -2.99 9.39 -23.47
CA GLN A 111 -2.46 10.07 -22.27
C GLN A 111 -3.56 10.71 -21.38
N PRO A 112 -4.60 11.38 -21.92
CA PRO A 112 -5.71 11.87 -21.10
C PRO A 112 -6.46 10.74 -20.38
N ALA A 113 -6.64 9.59 -21.04
CA ALA A 113 -7.27 8.42 -20.42
C ALA A 113 -6.40 7.88 -19.27
N VAL A 114 -5.07 7.83 -19.43
CA VAL A 114 -4.14 7.44 -18.35
C VAL A 114 -4.29 8.36 -17.14
N GLN A 115 -4.35 9.67 -17.34
CA GLN A 115 -4.51 10.65 -16.25
C GLN A 115 -5.84 10.46 -15.51
N TRP A 116 -6.93 10.29 -16.25
CA TRP A 116 -8.24 10.02 -15.67
C TRP A 116 -8.29 8.68 -14.93
N LEU A 117 -7.65 7.65 -15.48
CA LEU A 117 -7.56 6.33 -14.85
C LEU A 117 -6.66 6.33 -13.61
N ALA A 118 -5.59 7.13 -13.57
CA ALA A 118 -4.78 7.30 -12.37
C ALA A 118 -5.59 7.95 -11.24
N LEU A 119 -6.40 8.97 -11.54
CA LEU A 119 -7.33 9.54 -10.58
C LEU A 119 -8.40 8.52 -10.14
N SER A 120 -8.89 7.70 -11.07
CA SER A 120 -9.84 6.63 -10.77
C SER A 120 -9.22 5.56 -9.86
N ALA A 121 -7.95 5.19 -10.08
CA ALA A 121 -7.21 4.28 -9.21
C ALA A 121 -7.07 4.82 -7.80
N LYS A 122 -6.85 6.14 -7.64
CA LYS A 122 -6.84 6.80 -6.32
C LYS A 122 -8.14 6.52 -5.56
N HIS A 123 -9.27 6.85 -6.18
CA HIS A 123 -10.58 6.66 -5.56
C HIS A 123 -10.89 5.18 -5.31
N ALA A 124 -10.51 4.29 -6.23
CA ALA A 124 -10.71 2.87 -6.05
C ALA A 124 -9.90 2.32 -4.86
N VAL A 125 -8.66 2.77 -4.67
CA VAL A 125 -7.82 2.41 -3.51
C VAL A 125 -8.40 2.94 -2.21
N GLU A 126 -8.90 4.18 -2.17
CA GLU A 126 -9.56 4.74 -0.98
C GLU A 126 -10.77 3.89 -0.57
N VAL A 127 -11.60 3.47 -1.54
CA VAL A 127 -12.75 2.59 -1.29
C VAL A 127 -12.32 1.19 -0.86
N GLU A 128 -11.27 0.63 -1.46
CA GLU A 128 -10.75 -0.68 -1.06
C GLU A 128 -10.13 -0.63 0.34
N PHE A 129 -9.50 0.49 0.71
CA PHE A 129 -8.96 0.68 2.05
C PHE A 129 -10.05 0.72 3.12
N ASP A 130 -11.20 1.36 2.83
CA ASP A 130 -12.38 1.31 3.72
C ASP A 130 -12.86 -0.14 3.92
N ARG A 131 -12.87 -0.95 2.85
CA ARG A 131 -13.22 -2.38 2.91
C ARG A 131 -12.20 -3.17 3.74
N PHE A 132 -10.91 -2.89 3.55
CA PHE A 132 -9.82 -3.50 4.31
C PHE A 132 -9.92 -3.22 5.82
N ILE A 133 -10.24 -1.98 6.20
CA ILE A 133 -10.53 -1.62 7.59
C ILE A 133 -11.75 -2.40 8.11
N ALA A 134 -12.86 -2.36 7.38
CA ALA A 134 -14.11 -2.97 7.81
C ALA A 134 -14.02 -4.50 7.97
N ALA A 135 -13.15 -5.15 7.19
CA ALA A 135 -12.85 -6.58 7.30
C ALA A 135 -12.02 -6.94 8.55
N GLY A 136 -11.52 -5.94 9.30
CA GLY A 136 -10.65 -6.14 10.46
C GLY A 136 -9.20 -6.50 10.10
N ASP A 137 -8.84 -6.45 8.82
CA ASP A 137 -7.49 -6.77 8.37
C ASP A 137 -6.46 -5.74 8.83
N LEU A 138 -6.90 -4.52 9.13
CA LEU A 138 -6.06 -3.52 9.80
C LEU A 138 -5.62 -3.97 11.20
N SER A 139 -6.54 -4.51 12.00
CA SER A 139 -6.23 -5.04 13.34
C SER A 139 -5.25 -6.21 13.25
N ARG A 140 -5.43 -7.10 12.26
CA ARG A 140 -4.50 -8.21 12.00
C ARG A 140 -3.12 -7.72 11.55
N ALA A 141 -3.06 -6.67 10.73
CA ALA A 141 -1.80 -6.06 10.31
C ALA A 141 -1.03 -5.50 11.52
N LEU A 142 -1.71 -4.82 12.44
CA LEU A 142 -1.13 -4.34 13.69
C LEU A 142 -0.61 -5.49 14.57
N GLU A 143 -1.38 -6.57 14.72
CA GLU A 143 -0.94 -7.75 15.49
C GLU A 143 0.30 -8.43 14.89
N ARG A 144 0.40 -8.52 13.56
CA ARG A 144 1.57 -9.08 12.88
C ARG A 144 2.81 -8.24 13.14
N LEU A 145 2.70 -6.92 12.96
CA LEU A 145 3.77 -5.96 13.27
C LEU A 145 4.24 -6.08 14.72
N ALA A 146 3.31 -6.20 15.67
CA ALA A 146 3.66 -6.38 17.08
C ALA A 146 4.42 -7.69 17.36
N ARG A 147 4.03 -8.80 16.69
CA ARG A 147 4.73 -10.09 16.81
C ARG A 147 6.12 -10.07 16.19
N GLU A 148 6.27 -9.44 15.02
CA GLU A 148 7.57 -9.27 14.36
C GLU A 148 8.52 -8.43 15.21
N GLN A 149 8.02 -7.33 15.80
CA GLN A 149 8.81 -6.51 16.72
C GLN A 149 9.21 -7.31 17.97
N ALA A 150 8.29 -8.06 18.59
CA ALA A 150 8.60 -8.89 19.75
C ALA A 150 9.63 -10.00 19.42
N ALA A 151 9.57 -10.59 18.23
CA ALA A 151 10.55 -11.57 17.78
C ALA A 151 11.92 -10.93 17.52
N SER A 152 11.95 -9.72 16.96
CA SER A 152 13.18 -8.95 16.74
C SER A 152 13.83 -8.52 18.06
N ASP A 153 13.03 -8.07 19.04
CA ASP A 153 13.53 -7.66 20.36
C ASP A 153 14.04 -8.88 21.16
N ALA A 154 13.37 -10.03 21.04
CA ALA A 154 13.83 -11.29 21.64
C ALA A 154 15.12 -11.81 20.99
N ALA A 155 15.31 -11.60 19.68
CA ALA A 155 16.54 -11.95 18.97
C ALA A 155 17.68 -10.94 19.23
N GLY A 156 17.37 -9.66 19.47
CA GLY A 156 18.32 -8.59 19.78
C GLY A 156 18.83 -8.61 21.23
N GLY A 157 18.25 -9.43 22.11
CA GLY A 157 18.68 -9.59 23.51
C GLY A 157 19.98 -10.37 23.72
N PHE A 158 20.67 -10.81 22.66
CA PHE A 158 21.92 -11.57 22.75
C PHE A 158 23.07 -10.94 21.96
N VAL A 159 23.33 -9.65 22.15
CA VAL A 159 24.63 -9.03 21.82
C VAL A 159 25.11 -8.24 23.03
N GLY A 160 25.63 -8.95 24.02
CA GLY A 160 26.12 -8.32 25.25
C GLY A 160 26.54 -9.28 26.34
N MET A 161 27.21 -10.39 26.01
CA MET A 161 28.05 -11.08 27.00
C MET A 161 29.10 -11.96 26.31
N ASN A 162 30.25 -11.37 25.99
CA ASN A 162 31.55 -12.01 26.25
C ASN A 162 32.65 -10.96 26.10
N LEU A 163 33.25 -10.68 27.26
CA LEU A 163 34.63 -10.26 27.57
C LEU A 163 35.49 -9.74 26.42
#